data_AF-A0A6M3KB12-F1
#
_entry.id   AF-A0A6M3KB12-F1
#
_cell.length_a   1.000
_cell.length_b   1.000
_cell.length_c   1.000
_cell.angle_alpha   90.00
_cell.angle_beta   90.00
_cell.angle_gamma   90.00
#
_symmetry.space_group_name_H-M   'P 1'
#
loop_
_entity.id
_entity.type
_entity.pdbx_description
1 polymer ?
#
loop_
_entity_poly.entity_id
_entity_poly.type
_entity_poly.pdbx_seq_one_letter_code
_entity_poly.pdbx_strand_id
1 'polypeptide(L)'
;MENINKPKEEVKNEEKPQLSRFKKKEEYPEIEKKEEPLTKREKELLQRIERLESVANKAGLSKFDTMHAEKKEKVVNLNMIDGKVIISWNNMPKNRVEKSPKTGHWEEEQFVEVVYEDGETETMPYVVFVRRYSHLKAKVKKEIVNRALNKEKFGRYSFEVETEDGKEYKLGSKFVN
;
A
#
# COMPACT_ATOMS: atom_id res chain seq x y z
N MET A 1 55.65 58.35 6.14
CA MET A 1 55.46 57.69 7.45
C MET A 1 54.67 56.42 7.18
N GLU A 2 55.21 55.26 7.57
CA GLU A 2 54.52 54.03 8.01
C GLU A 2 53.36 53.45 7.15
N ASN A 3 53.15 52.16 6.96
CA ASN A 3 53.87 50.93 7.27
C ASN A 3 53.17 49.83 6.43
N ILE A 4 53.99 48.97 5.82
CA ILE A 4 53.84 47.52 5.69
C ILE A 4 52.51 46.97 5.16
N ASN A 5 52.54 46.75 3.84
CA ASN A 5 51.81 45.73 3.10
C ASN A 5 52.38 44.34 3.46
N LYS A 6 51.55 43.37 3.87
CA LYS A 6 51.91 41.94 3.94
C LYS A 6 50.96 41.14 3.07
N PRO A 7 51.48 40.39 2.10
CA PRO A 7 51.00 39.03 1.96
C PRO A 7 52.09 37.99 1.60
N LYS A 8 51.79 36.75 2.01
CA LYS A 8 52.28 35.45 1.51
C LYS A 8 53.72 35.03 1.84
N GLU A 9 53.82 34.11 2.80
CA GLU A 9 54.89 33.10 2.81
C GLU A 9 54.44 31.89 1.99
N GLU A 10 55.13 31.67 0.87
CA GLU A 10 55.09 30.43 0.11
C GLU A 10 56.28 29.54 0.52
N VAL A 11 55.91 28.34 0.98
CA VAL A 11 56.48 27.03 0.64
C VAL A 11 57.98 26.96 0.36
N LYS A 12 58.73 26.35 1.29
CA LYS A 12 59.95 25.61 0.95
C LYS A 12 59.71 24.11 1.13
N ASN A 13 59.78 23.43 -0.01
CA ASN A 13 59.88 21.98 -0.19
C ASN A 13 61.06 21.44 0.61
N GLU A 14 60.81 20.50 1.51
CA GLU A 14 61.83 19.57 2.02
C GLU A 14 61.74 18.26 1.24
N GLU A 15 62.87 17.86 0.67
CA GLU A 15 63.07 16.68 -0.15
C GLU A 15 62.78 15.39 0.63
N LYS A 16 61.92 14.54 0.07
CA LYS A 16 61.70 13.18 0.61
C LYS A 16 62.87 12.27 0.22
N PRO A 17 63.46 11.51 1.16
CA PRO A 17 64.46 10.52 0.82
C PRO A 17 63.82 9.33 0.05
N GLN A 18 64.45 8.95 -1.06
CA GLN A 18 64.07 7.82 -1.89
C GLN A 18 64.35 6.49 -1.17
N LEU A 19 63.32 5.84 -0.66
CA LEU A 19 63.37 4.44 -0.23
C LEU A 19 63.22 3.53 -1.46
N SER A 20 64.38 3.20 -2.02
CA SER A 20 64.52 2.10 -2.97
C SER A 20 64.38 0.74 -2.26
N ARG A 21 63.83 -0.21 -3.02
CA ARG A 21 63.94 -1.68 -2.93
C ARG A 21 62.86 -2.48 -2.17
N PHE A 22 62.32 -3.42 -2.95
CA PHE A 22 61.57 -4.65 -2.63
C PHE A 22 60.14 -4.53 -2.10
N LYS A 23 59.18 -4.71 -3.02
CA LYS A 23 58.01 -5.59 -2.79
C LYS A 23 57.81 -6.46 -4.03
N LYS A 24 58.17 -7.74 -3.95
CA LYS A 24 57.62 -8.78 -4.83
C LYS A 24 56.11 -8.71 -4.67
N LYS A 25 55.37 -8.54 -5.78
CA LYS A 25 53.93 -8.79 -5.80
C LYS A 25 53.75 -10.29 -5.56
N GLU A 26 53.33 -10.67 -4.37
CA GLU A 26 52.66 -11.94 -4.17
C GLU A 26 51.29 -11.81 -4.84
N GLU A 27 51.14 -12.43 -6.00
CA GLU A 27 49.82 -12.70 -6.58
C GLU A 27 49.15 -13.74 -5.67
N TYR A 28 48.22 -13.28 -4.84
CA TYR A 28 47.29 -14.16 -4.16
C TYR A 28 46.37 -14.76 -5.23
N PRO A 29 46.16 -16.08 -5.28
CA PRO A 29 45.16 -16.65 -6.16
C PRO A 29 43.80 -16.05 -5.80
N GLU A 30 43.16 -15.46 -6.80
CA GLU A 30 41.80 -14.95 -6.70
C GLU A 30 40.88 -16.16 -6.48
N ILE A 31 40.49 -16.39 -5.22
CA ILE A 31 39.56 -17.46 -4.88
C ILE A 31 38.21 -17.05 -5.48
N GLU A 32 37.86 -17.62 -6.62
CA GLU A 32 36.50 -17.57 -7.16
C GLU A 32 35.56 -18.17 -6.10
N LYS A 33 34.94 -17.30 -5.29
CA LYS A 33 33.81 -17.68 -4.46
C LYS A 33 32.67 -18.07 -5.39
N LYS A 34 32.56 -19.37 -5.68
CA LYS A 34 31.31 -19.95 -6.17
C LYS A 34 30.31 -19.81 -5.02
N GLU A 35 29.50 -18.76 -5.08
CA GLU A 35 28.34 -18.62 -4.20
C GLU A 35 27.34 -19.70 -4.60
N GLU A 36 27.38 -20.84 -3.91
CA GLU A 36 26.34 -21.85 -4.05
C GLU A 36 25.01 -21.25 -3.57
N PRO A 37 23.90 -21.47 -4.30
CA PRO A 37 22.62 -20.92 -3.92
C PRO A 37 22.16 -21.54 -2.60
N LEU A 38 22.07 -20.71 -1.56
CA LEU A 38 21.59 -21.08 -0.22
C LEU A 38 20.32 -21.93 -0.29
N THR A 39 20.34 -23.04 0.44
CA THR A 39 19.18 -23.91 0.64
C THR A 39 18.08 -23.16 1.43
N LYS A 40 16.81 -23.61 1.32
CA LYS A 40 15.69 -23.00 2.06
C LYS A 40 15.97 -22.90 3.57
N ARG A 41 16.58 -23.94 4.14
CA ARG A 41 16.91 -24.01 5.57
C ARG A 41 17.95 -22.97 5.97
N GLU A 42 18.95 -22.72 5.13
CA GLU A 42 19.98 -21.71 5.40
C GLU A 42 19.41 -20.29 5.31
N LYS A 43 18.49 -20.05 4.38
CA LYS A 43 17.77 -18.76 4.28
C LYS A 43 16.91 -18.48 5.51
N GLU A 44 16.19 -19.49 6.02
CA GLU A 44 15.41 -19.35 7.25
C GLU A 44 16.30 -19.08 8.48
N LEU A 45 17.45 -19.75 8.58
CA LEU A 45 18.42 -19.51 9.65
C LEU A 45 19.00 -18.10 9.58
N LEU A 46 19.38 -17.63 8.39
CA LEU A 46 19.86 -16.27 8.19
C LEU A 46 18.81 -15.22 8.59
N GLN A 47 17.55 -15.38 8.18
CA GLN A 47 16.47 -14.49 8.58
C GLN A 47 16.25 -14.48 10.11
N ARG A 48 16.42 -15.63 10.77
CA ARG A 48 16.27 -15.74 12.21
C ARG A 48 17.41 -15.06 12.97
N ILE A 49 18.64 -15.14 12.44
CA ILE A 49 19.81 -14.43 12.97
C ILE A 49 19.61 -12.92 12.79
N GLU A 50 19.24 -12.47 11.60
CA GLU A 50 18.99 -11.05 11.29
C GLU A 50 17.86 -10.48 12.17
N ARG A 51 16.81 -11.28 12.41
CA ARG A 51 15.76 -10.91 13.36
C ARG A 51 16.33 -10.72 14.76
N LEU A 52 17.13 -11.65 15.27
CA LEU A 52 17.72 -11.57 16.61
C LEU A 52 18.66 -10.36 16.76
N GLU A 53 19.43 -10.02 15.73
CA GLU A 53 20.25 -8.81 15.70
C GLU A 53 19.40 -7.54 15.78
N SER A 54 18.21 -7.55 15.16
CA SER A 54 17.26 -6.44 15.22
C SER A 54 16.53 -6.27 16.56
N VAL A 55 16.61 -7.25 17.48
CA VAL A 55 15.94 -7.23 18.80
C VAL A 55 16.59 -6.26 19.80
N ALA A 56 17.73 -5.65 19.46
CA ALA A 56 18.40 -4.67 20.32
C ALA A 56 17.47 -3.52 20.80
N ASN A 57 16.40 -3.22 20.04
CA ASN A 57 15.30 -2.38 20.48
C ASN A 57 13.93 -2.86 19.94
N LYS A 58 12.85 -2.61 20.69
CA LYS A 58 11.47 -3.00 20.29
C LYS A 58 11.05 -2.37 18.95
N ALA A 59 11.59 -1.19 18.63
CA ALA A 59 11.35 -0.51 17.36
C ALA A 59 12.02 -1.23 16.17
N GLY A 60 13.24 -1.75 16.34
CA GLY A 60 13.98 -2.51 15.33
C GLY A 60 13.32 -3.83 15.00
N LEU A 61 12.87 -4.56 16.04
CA LEU A 61 12.10 -5.79 15.85
C LEU A 61 10.79 -5.54 15.08
N SER A 62 10.05 -4.48 15.43
CA SER A 62 8.82 -4.12 14.71
C SER A 62 9.10 -3.78 13.24
N LYS A 63 10.18 -3.04 12.96
CA LYS A 63 10.59 -2.70 11.60
C LYS A 63 10.99 -3.94 10.80
N PHE A 64 11.77 -4.84 11.40
CA PHE A 64 12.17 -6.11 10.79
C PHE A 64 10.95 -6.97 10.46
N ASP A 65 10.04 -7.15 11.42
CA ASP A 65 8.81 -7.92 11.25
C ASP A 65 7.91 -7.29 10.17
N THR A 66 7.88 -5.96 10.03
CA THR A 66 7.10 -5.28 8.97
C THR A 66 7.72 -5.46 7.58
N MET A 67 9.06 -5.43 7.47
CA MET A 67 9.77 -5.60 6.20
C MET A 67 9.75 -7.05 5.70
N HIS A 68 9.72 -8.01 6.62
CA HIS A 68 9.72 -9.45 6.33
C HIS A 68 8.34 -10.11 6.45
N ALA A 69 7.31 -9.35 6.82
CA ALA A 69 5.94 -9.85 6.80
C ALA A 69 5.60 -10.28 5.37
N GLU A 70 5.17 -11.53 5.21
CA GLU A 70 4.50 -11.95 3.99
C GLU A 70 3.35 -10.97 3.71
N LYS A 71 3.25 -10.52 2.46
CA LYS A 71 2.15 -9.64 2.04
C LYS A 71 0.85 -10.39 2.28
N LYS A 72 0.18 -10.09 3.40
CA LYS A 72 -1.17 -10.58 3.65
C LYS A 72 -2.02 -10.15 2.47
N GLU A 73 -2.65 -11.13 1.82
CA GLU A 73 -3.61 -10.87 0.78
C GLU A 73 -4.69 -9.95 1.35
N LYS A 74 -4.86 -8.79 0.73
CA LYS A 74 -5.89 -7.84 1.14
C LYS A 74 -7.23 -8.39 0.71
N VAL A 75 -8.06 -8.75 1.68
CA VAL A 75 -9.42 -9.23 1.45
C VAL A 75 -10.39 -8.07 1.68
N VAL A 76 -11.37 -7.92 0.80
CA VAL A 76 -12.46 -6.94 0.89
C VAL A 76 -13.81 -7.62 0.79
N ASN A 77 -14.85 -6.99 1.31
CA ASN A 77 -16.22 -7.44 1.21
C ASN A 77 -16.96 -6.65 0.13
N LEU A 78 -17.49 -7.38 -0.85
CA LEU A 78 -18.37 -6.87 -1.89
C LEU A 78 -19.82 -7.00 -1.43
N ASN A 79 -20.63 -5.98 -1.68
CA ASN A 79 -22.05 -6.05 -1.37
C ASN A 79 -22.80 -6.76 -2.51
N MET A 80 -23.71 -7.67 -2.17
CA MET A 80 -24.55 -8.38 -3.14
C MET A 80 -26.01 -8.33 -2.75
N ILE A 81 -26.89 -8.23 -3.74
CA ILE A 81 -28.34 -8.42 -3.59
C ILE A 81 -28.77 -9.43 -4.65
N ASP A 82 -29.57 -10.42 -4.26
CA ASP A 82 -30.09 -11.48 -5.14
C ASP A 82 -29.02 -12.19 -5.99
N GLY A 83 -27.81 -12.36 -5.43
CA GLY A 83 -26.68 -13.00 -6.10
C GLY A 83 -25.94 -12.12 -7.12
N LYS A 84 -26.33 -10.85 -7.28
CA LYS A 84 -25.63 -9.87 -8.12
C LYS A 84 -24.74 -8.98 -7.28
N VAL A 85 -23.49 -8.78 -7.73
CA VAL A 85 -22.57 -7.85 -7.07
C VAL A 85 -22.98 -6.41 -7.38
N ILE A 86 -23.01 -5.58 -6.34
CA ILE A 86 -23.29 -4.16 -6.45
C ILE A 86 -21.99 -3.43 -6.79
N ILE A 87 -21.96 -2.74 -7.93
CA ILE A 87 -20.81 -1.97 -8.40
C ILE A 87 -20.81 -0.54 -7.83
N SER A 88 -21.99 0.07 -7.65
CA SER A 88 -22.13 1.40 -7.04
C SER A 88 -23.55 1.67 -6.53
N TRP A 89 -23.70 2.59 -5.56
CA TRP A 89 -25.01 2.98 -4.99
C TRP A 89 -25.10 4.46 -4.57
N ASN A 90 -24.28 5.35 -5.13
CA ASN A 90 -24.13 6.71 -4.60
C ASN A 90 -25.18 7.73 -5.11
N ASN A 91 -26.15 7.30 -5.92
CA ASN A 91 -27.21 8.19 -6.39
C ASN A 91 -28.44 8.02 -5.50
N MET A 92 -28.78 9.06 -4.72
CA MET A 92 -30.01 9.11 -3.96
C MET A 92 -31.02 10.00 -4.68
N PRO A 93 -31.86 9.46 -5.58
CA PRO A 93 -32.82 10.25 -6.34
C PRO A 93 -33.82 11.01 -5.45
N LYS A 94 -34.07 10.50 -4.24
CA LYS A 94 -34.83 11.19 -3.20
C LYS A 94 -34.08 11.04 -1.88
N ASN A 95 -33.87 12.16 -1.20
CA ASN A 95 -33.24 12.20 0.11
C ASN A 95 -33.90 13.29 0.97
N ARG A 96 -35.16 13.05 1.36
CA ARG A 96 -35.94 13.99 2.19
C ARG A 96 -36.17 13.37 3.56
N VAL A 97 -35.80 14.11 4.59
CA VAL A 97 -36.07 13.77 5.99
C VAL A 97 -36.60 15.02 6.66
N GLU A 98 -37.86 15.00 7.08
CA GLU A 98 -38.46 16.15 7.74
C GLU A 98 -39.46 15.74 8.81
N LYS A 99 -39.70 16.64 9.76
CA LYS A 99 -40.72 16.44 10.78
C LYS A 99 -42.03 17.03 10.28
N SER A 100 -43.04 16.19 10.16
CA SER A 100 -44.37 16.59 9.70
C SER A 100 -44.96 17.64 10.65
N PRO A 101 -45.32 18.84 10.17
CA PRO A 101 -45.87 19.88 11.04
C PRO A 101 -47.28 19.55 11.55
N LYS A 102 -47.99 18.60 10.90
CA LYS A 102 -49.35 18.19 11.26
C LYS A 102 -49.37 17.07 12.30
N THR A 103 -48.47 16.10 12.19
CA THR A 103 -48.46 14.90 13.05
C THR A 103 -47.31 14.88 14.05
N GLY A 104 -46.28 15.70 13.85
CA GLY A 104 -45.07 15.72 14.67
C GLY A 104 -44.15 14.50 14.47
N HIS A 105 -44.47 13.59 13.56
CA HIS A 105 -43.64 12.43 13.24
C HIS A 105 -42.55 12.78 12.22
N TRP A 106 -41.45 12.02 12.24
CA TRP A 106 -40.44 12.08 11.20
C TRP A 106 -40.92 11.32 9.97
N GLU A 107 -40.91 11.99 8.83
CA GLU A 107 -41.18 11.42 7.52
C GLU A 107 -39.85 11.30 6.78
N GLU A 108 -39.49 10.06 6.42
CA GLU A 108 -38.25 9.75 5.71
C GLU A 108 -38.60 9.20 4.31
N GLU A 109 -38.25 9.96 3.28
CA GLU A 109 -38.37 9.56 1.88
C GLU A 109 -36.98 9.52 1.26
N GLN A 110 -36.31 8.39 1.48
CA GLN A 110 -34.95 8.14 1.02
C GLN A 110 -34.93 6.93 0.08
N PHE A 111 -34.49 7.17 -1.15
CA PHE A 111 -34.32 6.16 -2.17
C PHE A 111 -32.87 6.14 -2.63
N VAL A 112 -32.38 4.95 -2.98
CA VAL A 112 -31.05 4.72 -3.51
C VAL A 112 -31.16 4.00 -4.84
N GLU A 113 -30.37 4.42 -5.81
CA GLU A 113 -30.18 3.72 -7.08
C GLU A 113 -28.92 2.85 -6.99
N VAL A 114 -29.12 1.55 -7.14
CA VAL A 114 -28.10 0.51 -7.07
C VAL A 114 -27.76 0.11 -8.50
N VAL A 115 -26.46 0.01 -8.82
CA VAL A 115 -25.96 -0.47 -10.12
C VAL A 115 -25.30 -1.81 -9.93
N TYR A 116 -25.79 -2.84 -10.63
CA TYR A 116 -25.31 -4.21 -10.56
C TYR A 116 -24.18 -4.51 -11.58
N GLU A 117 -23.56 -5.68 -11.46
CA GLU A 117 -22.46 -6.14 -12.32
C GLU A 117 -22.81 -6.25 -13.80
N ASP A 118 -24.08 -6.52 -14.12
CA ASP A 118 -24.62 -6.62 -15.47
C ASP A 118 -25.02 -5.26 -16.08
N GLY A 119 -24.86 -4.18 -15.30
CA GLY A 119 -25.27 -2.83 -15.67
C GLY A 119 -26.75 -2.54 -15.42
N GLU A 120 -27.51 -3.48 -14.86
CA GLU A 120 -28.88 -3.23 -14.43
C GLU A 120 -28.89 -2.21 -13.27
N THR A 121 -29.87 -1.30 -13.29
CA THR A 121 -30.08 -0.34 -12.22
C THR A 121 -31.42 -0.56 -11.54
N GLU A 122 -31.42 -0.54 -10.21
CA GLU A 122 -32.62 -0.71 -9.40
C GLU A 122 -32.72 0.43 -8.38
N THR A 123 -33.88 1.09 -8.33
CA THR A 123 -34.17 2.10 -7.31
C THR A 123 -35.00 1.48 -6.21
N MET A 124 -34.51 1.56 -4.97
CA MET A 124 -35.20 1.00 -3.80
C MET A 124 -35.13 1.94 -2.59
N PRO A 125 -36.02 1.79 -1.60
CA PRO A 125 -35.91 2.54 -0.36
C PRO A 125 -34.57 2.25 0.33
N TYR A 126 -33.91 3.28 0.84
CA TYR A 126 -32.60 3.15 1.48
C TYR A 126 -32.62 2.14 2.64
N VAL A 127 -33.70 2.12 3.42
CA VAL A 127 -33.89 1.16 4.53
C VAL A 127 -33.91 -0.29 4.05
N VAL A 128 -34.48 -0.54 2.86
CA VAL A 128 -34.50 -1.88 2.26
C VAL A 128 -33.10 -2.27 1.81
N PHE A 129 -32.40 -1.36 1.11
CA PHE A 129 -31.02 -1.58 0.67
C PHE A 129 -30.11 -2.00 1.83
N VAL A 130 -30.11 -1.24 2.92
CA VAL A 130 -29.22 -1.47 4.07
C VAL A 130 -29.50 -2.82 4.77
N ARG A 131 -30.71 -3.36 4.64
CA ARG A 131 -31.10 -4.64 5.27
C ARG A 131 -30.93 -5.85 4.36
N ARG A 132 -30.92 -5.66 3.03
CA ARG A 132 -31.03 -6.75 2.06
C ARG A 132 -29.70 -7.22 1.51
N TYR A 133 -28.65 -6.40 1.56
CA TYR A 133 -27.35 -6.83 1.02
C TYR A 133 -26.70 -7.91 1.89
N SER A 134 -25.93 -8.77 1.23
CA SER A 134 -25.00 -9.71 1.84
C SER A 134 -23.57 -9.36 1.44
N HIS A 135 -22.60 -9.91 2.17
CA HIS A 135 -21.18 -9.72 1.86
C HIS A 135 -20.59 -10.93 1.15
N LEU A 136 -19.89 -10.68 0.05
CA LEU A 136 -19.04 -11.64 -0.64
C LEU A 136 -17.58 -11.25 -0.44
N LYS A 137 -16.75 -12.18 0.03
CA LYS A 137 -15.31 -11.94 0.19
C LYS A 137 -14.62 -12.02 -1.16
N ALA A 138 -13.73 -11.06 -1.41
CA ALA A 138 -12.90 -11.02 -2.60
C ALA A 138 -11.47 -10.60 -2.27
N LYS A 139 -10.51 -11.14 -3.00
CA LYS A 139 -9.09 -10.81 -2.88
C LYS A 139 -8.74 -9.64 -3.78
N VAL A 140 -8.03 -8.66 -3.27
CA VAL A 140 -7.56 -7.51 -4.07
C VAL A 140 -6.36 -7.91 -4.91
N LYS A 141 -6.50 -7.93 -6.23
CA LYS A 141 -5.39 -8.11 -7.19
C LYS A 141 -4.61 -6.82 -7.38
N LYS A 142 -5.30 -5.70 -7.49
CA LYS A 142 -4.69 -4.41 -7.82
C LYS A 142 -5.40 -3.25 -7.15
N GLU A 143 -4.62 -2.27 -6.72
CA GLU A 143 -5.09 -1.00 -6.19
C GLU A 143 -4.70 0.13 -7.15
N ILE A 144 -5.69 0.91 -7.57
CA ILE A 144 -5.54 2.00 -8.53
C ILE A 144 -5.88 3.30 -7.82
N VAL A 145 -4.98 4.28 -7.84
CA VAL A 145 -5.25 5.61 -7.27
C VAL A 145 -6.10 6.41 -8.25
N ASN A 146 -7.27 6.87 -7.78
CA ASN A 146 -8.20 7.64 -8.60
C ASN A 146 -7.77 9.11 -8.69
N ARG A 147 -7.85 9.68 -9.91
CA ARG A 147 -7.69 11.13 -10.15
C ARG A 147 -8.92 11.91 -9.64
N ALA A 148 -8.82 13.23 -9.53
CA ALA A 148 -9.80 14.10 -8.88
C ALA A 148 -11.27 13.84 -9.29
N LEU A 149 -11.57 13.77 -10.60
CA LEU A 149 -12.93 13.50 -11.10
C LEU A 149 -13.47 12.13 -10.66
N ASN A 150 -12.63 11.10 -10.69
CA ASN A 150 -13.03 9.74 -10.29
C ASN A 150 -13.04 9.57 -8.76
N LYS A 151 -12.35 10.44 -8.02
CA LYS A 151 -12.29 10.40 -6.56
C LYS A 151 -13.67 10.66 -5.94
N GLU A 152 -14.43 11.58 -6.52
CA GLU A 152 -15.77 11.89 -6.04
C GLU A 152 -16.74 10.72 -6.26
N LYS A 153 -16.68 10.08 -7.43
CA LYS A 153 -17.57 8.96 -7.77
C LYS A 153 -17.19 7.64 -7.10
N PHE A 154 -15.90 7.28 -7.09
CA PHE A 154 -15.43 5.95 -6.70
C PHE A 154 -14.60 5.94 -5.40
N GLY A 155 -14.26 7.10 -4.84
CA GLY A 155 -13.35 7.20 -3.69
C GLY A 155 -11.88 7.33 -4.10
N ARG A 156 -10.97 7.39 -3.12
CA ARG A 156 -9.54 7.64 -3.36
C ARG A 156 -8.87 6.52 -4.17
N TYR A 157 -9.35 5.30 -4.02
CA TYR A 157 -8.81 4.13 -4.68
C TYR A 157 -9.92 3.39 -5.44
N SER A 158 -9.53 2.66 -6.47
CA SER A 158 -10.34 1.61 -7.08
C SER A 158 -9.58 0.29 -6.92
N PHE A 159 -10.31 -0.77 -6.64
CA PHE A 159 -9.77 -2.11 -6.48
C PHE A 159 -10.19 -2.98 -7.65
N GLU A 160 -9.23 -3.70 -8.23
CA GLU A 160 -9.52 -4.89 -9.04
C GLU A 160 -9.47 -6.08 -8.07
N VAL A 161 -10.58 -6.78 -7.97
CA VAL A 161 -10.80 -7.84 -6.99
C VAL A 161 -11.20 -9.14 -7.69
N GLU A 162 -10.84 -10.27 -7.10
CA GLU A 162 -11.22 -11.60 -7.57
C GLU A 162 -11.95 -12.34 -6.45
N THR A 163 -13.09 -12.91 -6.79
CA THR A 163 -13.92 -13.73 -5.90
C THR A 163 -13.39 -15.17 -5.85
N GLU A 164 -13.86 -15.95 -4.87
CA GLU A 164 -13.50 -17.39 -4.78
C GLU A 164 -13.89 -18.16 -6.04
N ASP A 165 -14.94 -17.72 -6.74
CA ASP A 165 -15.42 -18.30 -8.00
C ASP A 165 -14.58 -17.87 -9.22
N GLY A 166 -13.52 -17.07 -9.04
CA GLY A 166 -12.66 -16.57 -10.10
C GLY A 166 -13.26 -15.41 -10.91
N LYS A 167 -14.42 -14.87 -10.53
CA LYS A 167 -14.97 -13.66 -11.16
C LYS A 167 -14.19 -12.44 -10.71
N GLU A 168 -13.88 -11.57 -11.67
CA GLU A 168 -13.17 -10.32 -11.43
C GLU A 168 -14.10 -9.11 -11.49
N TYR A 169 -13.90 -8.18 -10.55
CA TYR A 169 -14.66 -6.94 -10.49
C TYR A 169 -13.76 -5.74 -10.30
N LYS A 170 -14.23 -4.58 -10.76
CA LYS A 170 -13.57 -3.29 -10.53
C LYS A 170 -14.50 -2.36 -9.77
N LEU A 171 -14.18 -2.09 -8.51
CA LEU A 171 -15.01 -1.27 -7.64
C LEU A 171 -14.22 -0.13 -7.01
N GLY A 172 -14.92 0.97 -6.76
CA GLY A 172 -14.38 2.08 -5.98
C GLY A 172 -14.25 1.73 -4.50
N SER A 173 -13.30 2.35 -3.80
CA SER A 173 -13.11 2.20 -2.35
C SER A 173 -14.31 2.64 -1.53
N LYS A 174 -15.24 3.42 -2.11
CA LYS A 174 -16.52 3.76 -1.47
C LYS A 174 -17.51 2.60 -1.40
N PHE A 175 -17.31 1.59 -2.26
CA PHE A 175 -18.28 0.53 -2.51
C PHE A 175 -17.85 -0.83 -1.97
N VAL A 176 -16.75 -0.86 -1.21
CA VAL A 176 -16.20 -2.07 -0.59
C VAL A 176 -15.91 -1.79 0.88
N ASN A 177 -16.10 -2.81 1.72
CA ASN A 177 -15.78 -2.77 3.16
C ASN A 177 -14.65 -3.72 3.52
#